data_AF-A0A920ET26-F1
#
_entry.id   AF-A0A920ET26-F1
#
_cell.length_a   1.000
_cell.length_b   1.000
_cell.length_c   1.000
_cell.angle_alpha   90.00
_cell.angle_beta   90.00
_cell.angle_gamma   90.00
#
_symmetry.space_group_name_H-M   'P 1'
#
loop_
_entity.id
_entity.type
_entity.pdbx_description
1 polymer ?
#
loop_
_entity_poly.entity_id
_entity_poly.type
_entity_poly.pdbx_seq_one_letter_code
_entity_poly.pdbx_strand_id
1 'polypeptide(L)'
;MISRFAENSDNAIDAHICTPETFEILMLELGDEVRDWCNLHFFSGKLGQALICPLGHKKPIALLGCGSNDDRKSGRFFLAAAAKKLPSGCYKIIGDIPLANPKLEVLGWLMSQYEFKNISVIQKAVSQN
;
A
#
# COMPACT_ATOMS: atom_id res chain seq x y z
N MET A 1 5.02 18.50 7.19
CA MET A 1 3.60 18.07 7.23
C MET A 1 3.55 16.89 8.17
N ILE A 2 2.74 16.92 9.22
CA ILE A 2 2.66 15.82 10.20
C ILE A 2 1.96 14.64 9.51
N SER A 3 2.62 13.49 9.40
CA SER A 3 1.99 12.27 8.90
C SER A 3 0.94 11.81 9.91
N ARG A 4 -0.32 12.12 9.63
CA ARG A 4 -1.49 11.64 10.37
C ARG A 4 -2.23 10.66 9.48
N PHE A 5 -2.83 9.62 10.06
CA PHE A 5 -3.83 8.83 9.35
C PHE A 5 -4.91 9.78 8.81
N ALA A 6 -5.31 9.58 7.55
CA ALA A 6 -6.43 10.32 6.99
C ALA A 6 -7.70 9.99 7.78
N GLU A 7 -8.60 10.95 7.90
CA GLU A 7 -9.93 10.69 8.45
C GLU A 7 -10.64 9.67 7.56
N ASN A 8 -11.41 8.77 8.19
CA ASN A 8 -12.14 7.73 7.49
C ASN A 8 -13.14 8.41 6.54
N SER A 9 -12.78 8.48 5.27
CA SER A 9 -13.54 9.15 4.24
C SER A 9 -14.18 8.10 3.36
N ASP A 10 -15.44 8.30 3.02
CA ASP A 10 -16.16 7.39 2.14
C ASP A 10 -15.55 7.32 0.72
N ASN A 11 -14.62 8.21 0.38
CA ASN A 11 -13.93 8.20 -0.92
C ASN A 11 -12.56 7.48 -0.89
N ALA A 12 -12.21 6.81 0.21
CA ALA A 12 -10.98 6.02 0.27
C ALA A 12 -11.05 4.79 -0.65
N ILE A 13 -9.92 4.46 -1.26
CA ILE A 13 -9.74 3.26 -2.10
C ILE A 13 -9.55 2.07 -1.18
N ASP A 14 -10.35 1.03 -1.36
CA ASP A 14 -10.26 -0.19 -0.54
C ASP A 14 -8.97 -0.96 -0.89
N ALA A 15 -8.12 -1.18 0.10
CA ALA A 15 -6.83 -1.82 -0.03
C ALA A 15 -6.85 -3.21 0.63
N HIS A 16 -6.70 -4.24 -0.19
CA HIS A 16 -6.63 -5.63 0.24
C HIS A 16 -5.19 -6.12 0.30
N ILE A 17 -4.86 -6.84 1.35
CA ILE A 17 -3.55 -7.47 1.51
C ILE A 17 -3.60 -8.86 0.89
N CYS A 18 -2.69 -9.09 -0.05
CA CYS A 18 -2.57 -10.35 -0.76
C CYS A 18 -1.20 -10.96 -0.47
N THR A 19 -1.18 -12.23 -0.11
CA THR A 19 0.03 -13.05 -0.14
C THR A 19 -0.16 -14.15 -1.17
N PRO A 20 0.91 -14.83 -1.64
CA PRO A 20 0.78 -15.94 -2.57
C PRO A 20 -0.13 -17.05 -2.03
N GLU A 21 -0.19 -17.22 -0.70
CA GLU A 21 -1.03 -18.22 -0.05
C GLU A 21 -2.51 -17.82 0.00
N THR A 22 -2.82 -16.52 0.11
CA THR A 22 -4.20 -16.02 0.17
C THR A 22 -4.75 -15.58 -1.18
N PHE A 23 -3.93 -15.58 -2.23
CA PHE A 23 -4.29 -15.08 -3.56
C PHE A 23 -5.56 -15.73 -4.10
N GLU A 24 -5.64 -17.07 -4.10
CA GLU A 24 -6.81 -17.78 -4.64
C GLU A 24 -8.09 -17.49 -3.86
N ILE A 25 -8.01 -17.40 -2.53
CA ILE A 25 -9.17 -17.06 -1.67
C ILE A 25 -9.65 -15.64 -1.97
N LEU A 26 -8.71 -14.70 -2.09
CA LEU A 26 -9.02 -13.31 -2.40
C LEU A 26 -9.66 -13.16 -3.79
N MET A 27 -9.19 -13.91 -4.79
CA MET A 27 -9.78 -13.88 -6.13
C MET A 27 -11.19 -14.47 -6.15
N LEU A 28 -11.49 -15.47 -5.30
CA LEU A 28 -12.86 -15.98 -5.15
C LEU A 28 -13.81 -14.93 -4.54
N GLU A 29 -13.32 -14.09 -3.63
CA GLU A 29 -14.11 -13.01 -3.02
C GLU A 29 -14.29 -11.80 -3.95
N LEU A 30 -13.23 -11.42 -4.68
CA LEU A 30 -13.21 -10.24 -5.54
C LEU A 30 -13.78 -10.48 -6.94
N GLY A 31 -13.80 -11.73 -7.39
CA GLY A 31 -14.34 -12.17 -8.68
C GLY A 31 -13.32 -12.19 -9.82
N ASP A 32 -13.74 -12.76 -10.95
CA ASP A 32 -12.85 -13.05 -12.08
C ASP A 32 -12.31 -11.80 -12.80
N GLU A 33 -13.04 -10.68 -12.80
CA GLU A 33 -12.58 -9.40 -13.38
C GLU A 33 -11.25 -8.94 -12.74
N VAL A 34 -11.15 -9.07 -11.42
CA VAL A 34 -9.94 -8.71 -10.67
C VAL A 34 -8.82 -9.70 -10.92
N ARG A 35 -9.15 -10.99 -11.05
CA ARG A 35 -8.18 -12.05 -11.37
C ARG A 35 -7.55 -11.82 -12.74
N ASP A 36 -8.35 -11.52 -13.75
CA ASP A 36 -7.85 -11.25 -15.10
C ASP A 36 -6.94 -10.02 -15.12
N TRP A 37 -7.30 -8.97 -14.38
CA TRP A 37 -6.43 -7.80 -14.21
C TRP A 37 -5.11 -8.14 -13.51
N CYS A 38 -5.14 -8.97 -12.47
CA CYS A 38 -3.93 -9.46 -11.81
C CYS A 38 -3.04 -10.23 -12.78
N ASN A 39 -3.62 -11.10 -13.61
CA ASN A 39 -2.90 -11.89 -14.61
C ASN A 39 -2.24 -10.99 -15.67
N LEU A 40 -2.96 -9.98 -16.17
CA LEU A 40 -2.41 -9.01 -17.12
C LEU A 40 -1.20 -8.25 -16.56
N HIS A 41 -1.21 -7.95 -15.27
CA HIS A 41 -0.14 -7.22 -14.59
C HIS A 41 0.89 -8.13 -13.88
N PHE A 42 0.83 -9.45 -14.09
CA PHE A 42 1.68 -10.45 -13.42
C PHE A 42 1.72 -10.29 -11.89
N PHE A 43 0.59 -9.90 -11.30
CA PHE A 43 0.41 -9.77 -9.86
C PHE A 43 0.06 -11.12 -9.24
N SER A 44 0.84 -11.54 -8.24
CA SER A 44 0.67 -12.84 -7.55
C SER A 44 0.83 -12.73 -6.03
N GLY A 45 0.76 -11.50 -5.49
CA GLY A 45 0.98 -11.25 -4.06
C GLY A 45 2.46 -11.33 -3.64
N LYS A 46 3.41 -11.34 -4.58
CA LYS A 46 4.84 -11.33 -4.29
C LYS A 46 5.26 -10.08 -3.51
N LEU A 47 6.40 -10.18 -2.85
CA LEU A 47 6.90 -9.13 -1.97
C LEU A 47 7.01 -7.77 -2.67
N GLY A 48 6.35 -6.77 -2.09
CA GLY A 48 6.42 -5.39 -2.57
C GLY A 48 5.74 -5.18 -3.92
N GLN A 49 4.82 -6.06 -4.34
CA GLN A 49 3.94 -5.76 -5.47
C GLN A 49 2.79 -4.86 -5.01
N ALA A 50 2.34 -3.95 -5.86
CA ALA A 50 1.11 -3.20 -5.65
C ALA A 50 0.41 -3.03 -6.98
N LEU A 51 -0.92 -3.16 -6.98
CA LEU A 51 -1.73 -3.02 -8.17
C LEU A 51 -3.04 -2.32 -7.81
N ILE A 52 -3.48 -1.39 -8.65
CA ILE A 52 -4.84 -0.85 -8.57
C ILE A 52 -5.66 -1.53 -9.66
N CYS A 53 -6.76 -2.15 -9.26
CA CYS A 53 -7.70 -2.78 -10.17
C CYS A 53 -8.93 -1.87 -10.29
N PRO A 54 -9.20 -1.34 -11.49
CA PRO A 54 -10.46 -0.65 -11.75
C PRO A 54 -11.58 -1.69 -11.77
N LEU A 55 -12.63 -1.49 -10.97
CA LEU A 55 -13.85 -2.28 -11.01
C LEU A 55 -14.91 -1.42 -11.69
N GLY A 56 -15.26 -1.71 -12.95
CA GLY A 56 -15.99 -0.81 -13.86
C GLY A 56 -16.86 0.30 -13.22
N HIS A 57 -17.99 -0.06 -12.62
CA HIS A 57 -18.94 0.89 -11.99
C HIS A 57 -18.78 1.06 -10.47
N LYS A 58 -17.81 0.37 -9.85
CA LYS A 58 -17.56 0.39 -8.41
C LYS A 58 -16.32 1.22 -8.10
N LYS A 59 -16.07 1.44 -6.81
CA LYS A 59 -14.81 2.05 -6.37
C LYS A 59 -13.65 1.13 -6.79
N PRO A 60 -12.53 1.69 -7.26
CA PRO A 60 -11.35 0.89 -7.54
C PRO A 60 -10.85 0.25 -6.25
N ILE A 61 -10.20 -0.89 -6.39
CA ILE A 61 -9.54 -1.59 -5.28
C ILE A 61 -8.04 -1.56 -5.49
N ALA A 62 -7.29 -1.53 -4.38
CA ALA A 62 -5.84 -1.69 -4.37
C ALA A 62 -5.48 -3.07 -3.80
N LEU A 63 -4.55 -3.76 -4.45
CA LEU A 63 -3.98 -5.02 -4.01
C LEU A 63 -2.54 -4.80 -3.59
N LEU A 64 -2.20 -5.28 -2.40
CA LEU A 64 -0.88 -5.12 -1.79
C LEU A 64 -0.23 -6.49 -1.57
N GLY A 65 0.83 -6.77 -2.31
CA GLY A 65 1.60 -8.01 -2.25
C GLY A 65 2.59 -8.02 -1.09
N CYS A 66 2.31 -8.81 -0.06
CA CYS A 66 3.15 -8.90 1.16
C CYS A 66 4.10 -10.11 1.18
N GLY A 67 4.27 -10.81 0.06
CA GLY A 67 5.24 -11.90 -0.09
C GLY A 67 4.85 -13.19 0.63
N SER A 68 5.61 -14.25 0.35
CA SER A 68 5.38 -15.58 0.92
C SER A 68 5.79 -15.66 2.39
N ASN A 69 5.42 -16.74 3.07
CA ASN A 69 5.91 -17.00 4.44
C ASN A 69 7.46 -17.04 4.53
N ASP A 70 8.14 -17.50 3.49
CA ASP A 70 9.61 -17.57 3.47
C ASP A 70 10.25 -16.19 3.29
N ASP A 71 9.69 -15.34 2.43
CA ASP A 71 10.12 -13.93 2.30
C ASP A 71 9.99 -13.19 3.63
N ARG A 72 8.97 -13.57 4.42
CA ARG A 72 8.64 -12.95 5.71
C ARG A 72 9.57 -13.36 6.85
N LYS A 73 10.39 -14.41 6.71
CA LYS A 73 11.36 -14.83 7.73
C LYS A 73 12.55 -13.88 7.86
N SER A 74 12.88 -13.14 6.79
CA SER A 74 14.14 -12.40 6.67
C SER A 74 13.97 -10.87 6.85
N GLY A 75 12.74 -10.37 6.89
CA GLY A 75 12.46 -8.93 6.81
C GLY A 75 11.33 -8.44 7.71
N ARG A 76 11.02 -7.15 7.55
CA ARG A 76 9.93 -6.42 8.22
C ARG A 76 9.40 -5.35 7.27
N PHE A 77 8.20 -4.83 7.51
CA PHE A 77 7.60 -3.72 6.75
C PHE A 77 7.28 -4.06 5.29
N PHE A 78 6.79 -5.27 5.07
CA PHE A 78 6.40 -5.78 3.75
C PHE A 78 5.21 -5.00 3.19
N LEU A 79 4.27 -4.62 4.06
CA LEU A 79 3.14 -3.79 3.71
C LEU A 79 3.58 -2.40 3.27
N ALA A 80 4.57 -1.83 3.96
CA ALA A 80 5.14 -0.53 3.62
C ALA A 80 5.84 -0.56 2.25
N ALA A 81 6.57 -1.65 1.96
CA ALA A 81 7.23 -1.83 0.67
C ALA A 81 6.24 -1.90 -0.49
N ALA A 82 5.09 -2.56 -0.29
CA ALA A 82 4.00 -2.57 -1.26
C ALA A 82 3.33 -1.19 -1.37
N ALA A 83 2.97 -0.58 -0.23
CA ALA A 83 2.29 0.72 -0.19
C ALA A 83 3.08 1.85 -0.88
N LYS A 84 4.42 1.81 -0.86
CA LYS A 84 5.27 2.79 -1.54
C LYS A 84 5.10 2.81 -3.07
N LYS A 85 4.64 1.70 -3.67
CA LYS A 85 4.39 1.61 -5.11
C LYS A 85 3.01 2.10 -5.53
N LEU A 86 2.12 2.36 -4.57
CA LEU A 86 0.82 2.93 -4.87
C LEU A 86 0.97 4.42 -5.22
N PRO A 87 0.16 4.94 -6.16
CA PRO A 87 0.09 6.36 -6.43
C PRO A 87 -0.48 7.13 -5.22
N SER A 88 -0.22 8.42 -5.16
CA SER A 88 -0.75 9.31 -4.11
C SER A 88 -2.27 9.22 -4.02
N GLY A 89 -2.80 8.88 -2.85
CA GLY A 89 -4.23 8.68 -2.63
C GLY A 89 -4.57 8.32 -1.20
N CYS A 90 -5.86 8.30 -0.88
CA CYS A 90 -6.36 7.80 0.40
C CYS A 90 -6.74 6.33 0.24
N TYR A 91 -6.13 5.47 1.06
CA TYR A 91 -6.35 4.03 1.03
C TYR A 91 -6.88 3.56 2.38
N LYS A 92 -7.82 2.62 2.35
CA LYS A 92 -8.42 2.01 3.53
C LYS A 92 -8.11 0.52 3.51
N ILE A 93 -7.39 0.03 4.51
CA ILE A 93 -7.12 -1.41 4.63
C ILE A 93 -8.43 -2.12 4.97
N ILE A 94 -8.85 -3.05 4.12
CA ILE A 94 -10.04 -3.88 4.32
C ILE A 94 -9.60 -5.32 4.63
N GLY A 95 -10.22 -5.90 5.65
CA GLY A 95 -9.94 -7.25 6.12
C GLY A 95 -8.85 -7.32 7.19
N ASP A 96 -8.56 -8.55 7.63
CA ASP A 96 -7.47 -8.81 8.56
C ASP A 96 -6.12 -8.76 7.86
N ILE A 97 -5.10 -8.37 8.61
CA ILE A 97 -3.72 -8.34 8.13
C ILE A 97 -3.10 -9.71 8.48
N PRO A 98 -2.90 -10.64 7.54
CA PRO A 98 -2.43 -12.00 7.81
C PRO A 98 -0.90 -12.03 8.01
N LEU A 99 -0.38 -11.09 8.78
CA LEU A 99 1.04 -10.90 9.08
C LEU A 99 1.28 -11.05 10.58
N ALA A 100 2.45 -11.57 10.94
CA ALA A 100 2.79 -11.89 12.34
C ALA A 100 2.66 -10.70 13.30
N ASN A 101 2.86 -9.46 12.82
CA ASN A 101 2.66 -8.25 13.61
C ASN A 101 1.93 -7.16 12.80
N PRO A 102 0.60 -7.10 12.86
CA PRO A 102 -0.18 -6.16 12.07
C PRO A 102 0.08 -4.70 12.45
N LYS A 103 0.32 -4.42 13.74
CA LYS A 103 0.61 -3.06 14.22
C LYS A 103 1.94 -2.54 13.67
N LEU A 104 2.95 -3.39 13.61
CA LEU A 104 4.27 -3.03 13.08
C LEU A 104 4.21 -2.74 11.57
N GLU A 105 3.39 -3.47 10.83
CA GLU A 105 3.20 -3.26 9.39
C GLU A 105 2.43 -1.98 9.08
N VAL A 106 1.38 -1.67 9.84
CA VAL A 106 0.65 -0.40 9.73
C VAL A 106 1.54 0.79 10.12
N LEU A 107 2.37 0.64 11.16
CA LEU A 107 3.38 1.65 11.49
C LEU A 107 4.38 1.83 10.35
N GLY A 108 4.85 0.73 9.77
CA GLY A 108 5.74 0.76 8.60
C GLY A 108 5.14 1.53 7.43
N TRP A 109 3.85 1.29 7.13
CA TRP A 109 3.13 2.07 6.13
C TRP A 109 3.16 3.55 6.47
N LEU A 110 2.75 3.95 7.68
CA LEU A 110 2.73 5.35 8.09
C LEU A 110 4.11 6.01 7.92
N MET A 111 5.18 5.30 8.31
CA MET A 111 6.56 5.76 8.17
C MET A 111 7.00 5.87 6.72
N SER A 112 6.56 4.96 5.83
CA SER A 112 6.91 5.01 4.40
C SER A 112 6.32 6.22 3.66
N GLN A 113 5.22 6.77 4.18
CA GLN A 113 4.56 7.97 3.64
C GLN A 113 5.15 9.26 4.23
N TYR A 114 6.07 9.16 5.19
CA TYR A 114 6.75 10.32 5.75
C TYR A 114 7.91 10.74 4.85
N GLU A 115 7.77 11.87 4.18
CA GLU A 115 8.86 12.51 3.45
C GLU A 115 9.49 13.62 4.32
N PHE A 116 10.73 13.41 4.78
CA PHE A 116 11.47 14.43 5.51
C PHE A 116 11.91 15.54 4.55
N LYS A 117 11.12 16.62 4.49
CA LYS A 117 11.49 17.81 3.73
C LYS A 117 12.53 18.62 4.50
N ASN A 118 13.75 18.69 3.98
CA ASN A 118 14.84 19.48 4.55
C ASN A 118 14.41 20.94 4.81
N ILE A 119 14.85 21.49 5.94
CA ILE A 119 14.83 22.93 6.20
C ILE A 119 15.95 23.54 5.34
N SER A 120 15.63 23.95 4.11
CA SER A 120 16.50 24.88 3.40
C SER A 120 16.43 26.21 4.13
N VAL A 121 17.45 26.52 4.94
CA VAL A 121 17.66 27.85 5.49
C VAL A 121 17.61 28.83 4.31
N ILE A 122 16.65 29.73 4.34
CA ILE A 122 16.51 30.83 3.39
C ILE A 122 17.74 31.72 3.57
N GLN A 123 18.80 31.54 2.79
CA GLN A 123 19.75 32.62 2.55
C GLN A 123 19.07 33.62 1.61
N LYS A 124 18.27 34.53 2.19
CA LYS A 124 17.88 35.78 1.53
C LYS A 124 18.77 36.90 2.03
N ALA A 125 19.50 37.47 1.08
CA ALA A 125 19.95 38.85 1.00
C ALA A 125 20.88 39.37 2.10
N VAL A 126 22.18 39.34 1.82
CA VAL A 126 23.09 40.42 2.25
C VAL A 126 23.62 41.09 0.99
N SER A 127 23.61 42.43 1.01
CA SER A 127 24.22 43.36 0.05
C SER A 127 23.33 43.85 -1.11
N GLN A 128 22.31 44.64 -0.78
CA GLN A 128 22.22 45.97 -1.38
C GLN A 128 22.71 46.96 -0.34
N ASN A 129 23.88 47.55 -0.58
CA ASN A 129 24.33 48.82 -0.05
C ASN A 129 25.33 49.42 -1.05
#